data_AF-A0A975PPA7-F1
#
_entry.id   AF-A0A975PPA7-F1
#
_cell.length_a   1.000
_cell.length_b   1.000
_cell.length_c   1.000
_cell.angle_alpha   90.00
_cell.angle_beta   90.00
_cell.angle_gamma   90.00
#
_symmetry.space_group_name_H-M   'P 1'
#
loop_
_entity.id
_entity.type
_entity.pdbx_description
1 polymer ?
#
loop_
_entity_poly.entity_id
_entity_poly.type
_entity_poly.pdbx_seq_one_letter_code
_entity_poly.pdbx_strand_id
1 'polypeptide(L)' 'MKTLKWLWIAALLTIGFKLYNLVMAGPRGSNPDDMQSFVGMVLTFALLSAVLIVLWATGRAKAALARRIERAKGTAKL' A
#
# COMPACT_ATOMS: atom_id res chain seq x y z
N MET A 1 -2.98 -13.57 -6.38
CA MET A 1 -3.67 -12.64 -5.43
C MET A 1 -3.65 -13.10 -3.97
N LYS A 2 -3.64 -14.41 -3.65
CA LYS A 2 -3.58 -14.91 -2.25
C LYS A 2 -2.27 -14.50 -1.54
N THR A 3 -1.12 -14.72 -2.17
CA THR A 3 0.22 -14.45 -1.59
C THR A 3 0.44 -12.98 -1.25
N LEU A 4 -0.01 -12.06 -2.12
CA LEU A 4 0.10 -10.63 -1.88
C LEU A 4 -0.70 -10.22 -0.63
N LYS A 5 -1.95 -10.69 -0.48
CA LYS A 5 -2.77 -10.42 0.71
C LYS A 5 -2.09 -10.92 2.00
N TRP A 6 -1.53 -12.13 1.97
CA TRP A 6 -0.79 -12.68 3.11
C TRP A 6 0.45 -11.86 3.46
N LEU A 7 1.16 -11.35 2.46
CA LEU A 7 2.31 -10.47 2.66
C LEU A 7 1.91 -9.13 3.31
N TRP A 8 0.78 -8.55 2.93
CA TRP A 8 0.23 -7.34 3.58
C TRP A 8 -0.19 -7.60 5.02
N ILE A 9 -0.82 -8.74 5.30
CA ILE A 9 -1.20 -9.15 6.66
C ILE A 9 0.04 -9.37 7.52
N ALA A 10 1.07 -10.04 6.99
CA ALA A 10 2.33 -10.23 7.69
C ALA A 10 3.01 -8.90 8.01
N ALA A 11 3.06 -7.96 7.06
CA ALA A 11 3.61 -6.63 7.27
C ALA A 11 2.85 -5.85 8.37
N LEU A 12 1.52 -5.91 8.37
CA LEU A 12 0.70 -5.28 9.42
C LEU A 12 0.95 -5.91 10.79
N LEU A 13 1.07 -7.24 10.86
CA LEU A 13 1.42 -7.95 12.09
C LEU A 13 2.79 -7.54 12.60
N THR A 14 3.81 -7.43 11.73
CA THR A 14 5.15 -7.00 12.12
C THR A 14 5.17 -5.57 12.65
N ILE A 15 4.47 -4.65 12.00
CA ILE A 15 4.35 -3.25 12.46
C ILE A 15 3.63 -3.20 13.82
N GLY A 16 2.52 -3.94 13.97
CA GLY A 16 1.76 -4.02 15.22
C GLY A 16 2.56 -4.63 16.37
N PHE A 17 3.34 -5.68 16.10
CA PHE A 17 4.20 -6.30 17.10
C PHE A 17 5.32 -5.37 17.56
N LYS A 18 5.89 -4.58 16.64
CA LYS A 18 6.90 -3.57 16.97
C LYS A 18 6.33 -2.42 17.79
N LEU A 19 5.12 -1.96 17.47
CA LEU A 19 4.38 -0.99 18.29
C LEU A 19 4.14 -1.52 19.70
N TYR A 20 3.68 -2.77 19.82
CA TYR A 20 3.45 -3.41 21.12
C TYR A 20 4.73 -3.46 21.96
N ASN A 21 5.87 -3.86 21.36
CA ASN A 21 7.16 -3.87 22.05
C ASN A 21 7.60 -2.47 22.49
N LEU A 22 7.40 -1.45 21.65
CA LEU A 22 7.68 -0.05 22.00
C LEU A 22 6.83 0.44 23.19
N VAL A 23 5.55 0.06 23.22
CA VAL A 23 4.63 0.41 24.31
C VAL A 23 5.02 -0.33 25.60
N MET A 24 5.34 -1.62 25.51
CA MET A 24 5.76 -2.44 26.65
C MET A 24 7.13 -2.03 27.23
N ALA A 25 8.05 -1.52 26.41
CA ALA A 25 9.37 -1.06 26.86
C ALA A 25 9.31 0.15 27.80
N GLY A 26 8.19 0.90 27.79
CA GLY A 26 7.98 2.06 28.64
C GLY A 26 8.90 3.26 28.33
N PRO A 27 8.68 4.42 28.99
CA PRO A 27 9.37 5.69 28.68
C PRO A 27 10.88 5.71 28.97
N ARG A 28 11.44 4.66 29.57
CA ARG A 28 12.87 4.53 29.89
C ARG A 28 13.56 3.37 29.15
N GLY A 29 12.82 2.54 28.42
CA GLY A 29 13.35 1.35 27.74
C GLY A 29 13.32 1.43 26.21
N SER A 30 12.73 2.47 25.62
CA SER A 30 12.71 2.65 24.16
C SER A 30 13.95 3.42 23.69
N ASN A 31 14.80 2.76 22.90
CA ASN A 31 15.89 3.46 22.22
C ASN A 31 15.30 4.36 21.12
N PRO A 32 15.84 5.57 20.91
CA PRO A 32 15.39 6.46 19.83
C PRO A 32 15.47 5.81 18.44
N ASP A 33 16.41 4.88 18.25
CA ASP A 33 16.54 4.08 17.03
C ASP A 33 15.32 3.16 16.77
N ASP A 34 14.68 2.64 17.81
CA ASP A 34 13.49 1.79 17.69
C ASP A 34 12.27 2.58 17.24
N MET A 35 12.11 3.80 17.77
CA MET A 35 11.07 4.75 17.34
C MET A 35 11.28 5.17 15.89
N GLN A 36 12.52 5.54 15.51
CA GLN A 36 12.83 5.93 14.14
C GLN A 36 12.58 4.77 13.17
N SER A 37 12.98 3.55 13.55
CA SER A 37 12.76 2.35 12.76
C SER A 37 11.28 2.00 12.62
N PHE A 38 10.47 2.19 13.66
CA PHE A 38 9.01 2.02 13.60
C PHE A 38 8.37 3.02 12.63
N VAL A 39 8.68 4.31 12.77
CA VAL A 39 8.16 5.36 11.88
C VAL A 39 8.57 5.10 10.42
N GLY A 40 9.81 4.68 10.19
CA GLY A 40 10.30 4.29 8.86
C GLY A 40 9.53 3.11 8.26
N MET A 41 9.23 2.08 9.04
CA MET A 41 8.40 0.94 8.60
C MET A 41 6.98 1.39 8.21
N VAL A 42 6.35 2.25 9.02
CA VAL A 42 5.00 2.78 8.76
C VAL A 42 4.97 3.63 7.49
N LEU A 43 5.93 4.54 7.33
CA LEU A 43 6.06 5.40 6.14
C LEU A 43 6.27 4.58 4.88
N THR A 44 7.15 3.58 4.92
CA THR A 44 7.43 2.71 3.77
C THR A 44 6.18 1.93 3.35
N PHE A 45 5.44 1.40 4.34
CA PHE A 45 4.19 0.69 4.11
C PHE A 45 3.10 1.58 3.48
N ALA A 46 2.98 2.82 3.96
CA ALA A 46 2.06 3.81 3.40
C ALA A 46 2.42 4.19 1.95
N LEU A 47 3.71 4.39 1.66
CA LEU A 47 4.21 4.68 0.32
C LEU A 47 3.92 3.54 -0.67
N LEU A 48 4.20 2.29 -0.28
CA LEU A 48 3.90 1.12 -1.10
C LEU A 48 2.39 0.97 -1.37
N SER A 49 1.56 1.27 -0.36
CA SER A 49 0.11 1.27 -0.50
C SER A 49 -0.36 2.34 -1.49
N ALA A 50 0.16 3.56 -1.38
CA ALA A 50 -0.16 4.67 -2.27
C ALA A 50 0.21 4.36 -3.72
N VAL A 51 1.40 3.80 -3.97
CA VAL A 51 1.85 3.40 -5.32
C VAL A 51 0.91 2.35 -5.92
N LEU A 52 0.48 1.36 -5.14
CA LEU A 52 -0.46 0.35 -5.62
C LEU A 52 -1.83 0.93 -5.97
N ILE A 53 -2.33 1.87 -5.15
CA ILE A 53 -3.60 2.56 -5.42
C ILE A 53 -3.49 3.38 -6.71
N VAL A 54 -2.39 4.11 -6.90
CA VAL A 54 -2.14 4.89 -8.12
C VAL A 54 -2.08 3.98 -9.33
N LEU A 55 -1.30 2.89 -9.29
CA LEU A 55 -1.22 1.92 -10.38
C LEU A 55 -2.59 1.31 -10.73
N TRP A 56 -3.38 0.98 -9.70
CA TRP A 56 -4.73 0.47 -9.89
C TRP A 56 -5.66 1.52 -10.53
N ALA A 57 -5.61 2.77 -10.04
CA ALA A 57 -6.38 3.89 -10.58
C ALA A 57 -5.99 4.20 -12.03
N THR A 58 -4.69 4.23 -12.34
CA THR A 58 -4.19 4.42 -13.71
C THR A 58 -4.61 3.26 -14.62
N GLY A 59 -4.56 2.02 -14.15
CA GLY A 59 -5.05 0.87 -14.90
C GLY A 59 -6.54 0.98 -15.22
N ARG A 60 -7.36 1.43 -14.26
CA ARG A 60 -8.80 1.67 -14.45
C ARG A 60 -9.06 2.83 -15.42
N ALA A 61 -8.29 3.91 -15.32
CA ALA A 61 -8.37 5.04 -16.24
C ALA A 61 -8.03 4.62 -17.69
N LYS A 62 -6.97 3.84 -17.88
CA LYS A 62 -6.60 3.27 -19.18
C LYS A 62 -7.70 2.33 -19.72
N ALA A 63 -8.28 1.48 -18.87
CA ALA A 63 -9.38 0.60 -19.28
C ALA A 63 -10.68 1.36 -19.61
N ALA A 64 -10.92 2.51 -18.98
CA ALA A 64 -12.04 3.39 -19.34
C ALA A 64 -11.80 4.10 -20.67
N LEU A 65 -10.57 4.55 -20.92
CA LEU A 65 -10.18 5.18 -22.18
C LEU A 65 -10.24 4.20 -23.35
N ALA A 66 -9.74 2.97 -23.17
CA ALA A 66 -9.80 1.92 -24.18
C ALA A 66 -11.24 1.62 -24.61
N ARG A 67 -12.17 1.51 -23.65
CA ARG A 67 -13.60 1.32 -23.93
C ARG A 67 -14.24 2.52 -24.65
N ARG A 68 -13.79 3.75 -24.36
CA ARG A 68 -14.25 4.95 -25.10
C ARG A 68 -13.75 4.95 -26.55
N ILE A 69 -12.51 4.53 -26.78
CA ILE A 69 -11.92 4.42 -28.13
C ILE A 69 -12.63 3.33 -28.94
N GLU A 70 -12.92 2.16 -28.36
CA GLU A 70 -13.68 1.11 -29.04
C GLU A 70 -15.09 1.55 -29.44
N ARG A 71 -15.79 2.28 -28.55
CA ARG A 71 -17.10 2.86 -28.90
C ARG A 71 -17.01 3.86 -30.04
N ALA A 72 -16.03 4.76 -30.01
CA ALA A 72 -15.81 5.75 -31.07
C ALA A 72 -15.48 5.09 -32.43
N LYS A 73 -14.74 3.97 -32.40
CA LYS A 73 -14.39 3.20 -33.60
C LYS A 73 -15.57 2.38 -34.13
N GLY A 74 -16.46 1.90 -33.26
CA GLY A 74 -17.70 1.23 -33.63
C GLY A 74 -18.73 2.16 -34.27
N THR A 75 -18.81 3.43 -33.84
CA THR A 75 -19.66 4.45 -34.46
C THR A 75 -19.14 4.97 -35.80
N ALA A 76 -17.83 4.87 -36.06
CA ALA A 76 -17.23 5.28 -37.34
C ALA A 76 -17.40 4.26 -38.48
N LYS A 77 -18.03 3.11 -38.19
CA LYS A 77 -18.27 2.01 -39.15
C LYS A 77 -19.73 1.92 -39.62
N LEU A 78 -20.57 2.86 -39.20
CA LEU A 78 -21.92 3.13 -39.70
C LEU A 78 -21.86 4.35 -40.63
#